data_AF-A0AAV7CZN6-F1
#
_entry.id   AF-A0AAV7CZN6-F1
#
_cell.length_a   1.000
_cell.length_b   1.000
_cell.length_c   1.000
_cell.angle_alpha   90.00
_cell.angle_beta   90.00
_cell.angle_gamma   90.00
#
_symmetry.space_group_name_H-M   'P 1'
#
loop_
_entity.id
_entity.type
_entity.pdbx_description
1 polymer ?
#
loop_
_entity_poly.entity_id
_entity_poly.type
_entity_poly.pdbx_seq_one_letter_code
_entity_poly.pdbx_strand_id
1 'polypeptide(L)'
;MVKAKKASPKRVATSERHTRTAGALLEAPKPAVQLPGTKKGKAKKAAIKKQVEEESKEDEGFSLLDLGAQRQRWLNFVTQQSLSTEDAAKLLLDSFEYKGLVKHSGGCHCGAVRFEVWASSDLHVFDCNCSICVKKQNRHFIVPSSRFKLLKGADNLTTYTFNTKKAQHTFCKTCGVQSFYTPRSNPDGYGISPHCLDEGTVRSIHVEQINGKEWEKAMKEHKTIRNMSKS
;
A
#
# COMPACT_ATOMS: atom_id res chain seq x y z
N MET A 1 -4.91 -58.66 12.51
CA MET A 1 -4.33 -58.50 11.16
C MET A 1 -5.40 -57.91 10.23
N VAL A 2 -5.45 -56.59 10.09
CA VAL A 2 -6.44 -55.89 9.26
C VAL A 2 -5.77 -55.54 7.92
N LYS A 3 -6.20 -56.17 6.83
CA LYS A 3 -5.65 -55.97 5.47
C LYS A 3 -6.15 -54.63 4.90
N ALA A 4 -5.21 -53.74 4.60
CA ALA A 4 -5.43 -52.51 3.84
C ALA A 4 -5.67 -52.82 2.35
N LYS A 5 -6.77 -52.31 1.78
CA LYS A 5 -7.00 -52.28 0.33
C LYS A 5 -6.37 -51.01 -0.26
N LYS A 6 -5.39 -51.18 -1.13
CA LYS A 6 -4.78 -50.13 -1.95
C LYS A 6 -5.75 -49.70 -3.05
N ALA A 7 -5.95 -48.39 -3.21
CA ALA A 7 -6.65 -47.80 -4.36
C ALA A 7 -5.61 -47.15 -5.30
N SER A 8 -5.66 -47.52 -6.59
CA SER A 8 -4.82 -47.00 -7.66
C SER A 8 -5.33 -45.64 -8.19
N PRO A 9 -4.45 -44.77 -8.74
CA PRO A 9 -4.84 -43.43 -9.18
C PRO A 9 -5.48 -43.45 -10.58
N LYS A 10 -6.59 -42.73 -10.75
CA LYS A 10 -7.19 -42.45 -12.06
C LYS A 10 -6.38 -41.37 -12.77
N ARG A 11 -5.91 -41.69 -13.98
CA ARG A 11 -5.36 -40.73 -14.96
C ARG A 11 -6.46 -39.76 -15.41
N VAL A 12 -6.15 -38.47 -15.46
CA VAL A 12 -6.98 -37.46 -16.15
C VAL A 12 -6.25 -37.07 -17.42
N ALA A 13 -6.97 -37.16 -18.53
CA ALA A 13 -6.51 -36.95 -19.89
C ALA A 13 -6.30 -35.47 -20.20
N THR A 14 -5.21 -35.19 -20.91
CA THR A 14 -4.93 -33.94 -21.62
C THR A 14 -5.79 -33.84 -22.87
N SER A 15 -6.47 -32.71 -23.09
CA SER A 15 -6.99 -32.37 -24.42
C SER A 15 -6.53 -30.98 -24.82
N GLU A 16 -5.56 -30.96 -25.74
CA GLU A 16 -5.22 -29.80 -26.55
C GLU A 16 -6.38 -29.50 -27.50
N ARG A 17 -6.71 -28.21 -27.67
CA ARG A 17 -7.52 -27.77 -28.80
C ARG A 17 -7.02 -26.42 -29.28
N HIS A 18 -6.31 -26.44 -30.40
CA HIS A 18 -5.97 -25.28 -31.21
C HIS A 18 -7.21 -24.78 -31.97
N THR A 19 -7.46 -23.47 -31.93
CA THR A 19 -8.19 -22.75 -32.99
C THR A 19 -7.52 -21.39 -33.21
N ARG A 20 -7.11 -21.15 -34.46
CA ARG A 20 -6.66 -19.86 -34.99
C ARG A 20 -7.86 -18.91 -35.16
N THR A 21 -7.66 -17.62 -34.89
CA THR A 21 -8.32 -16.52 -35.61
C THR A 21 -7.45 -15.26 -35.55
N ALA A 22 -7.40 -14.56 -36.68
CA ALA A 22 -6.63 -13.36 -36.94
C ALA A 22 -7.39 -12.07 -36.57
N GLY A 23 -6.63 -11.00 -36.31
CA GLY A 23 -6.96 -9.62 -36.70
C GLY A 23 -7.98 -8.84 -35.87
N ALA A 24 -7.50 -7.95 -34.99
CA ALA A 24 -8.02 -6.60 -34.80
C ALA A 24 -7.04 -5.79 -33.93
N LEU A 25 -6.49 -4.69 -34.48
CA LEU A 25 -5.90 -3.64 -33.67
C LEU A 25 -7.02 -3.07 -32.78
N LEU A 26 -6.92 -3.26 -31.47
CA LEU A 26 -7.76 -2.58 -30.48
C LEU A 26 -6.92 -1.51 -29.81
N GLU A 27 -7.34 -0.26 -29.99
CA GLU A 27 -6.81 0.91 -29.30
C GLU A 27 -6.91 0.71 -27.79
N ALA A 28 -5.84 1.10 -27.07
CA ALA A 28 -5.80 1.01 -25.62
C ALA A 28 -6.86 1.92 -24.98
N PRO A 29 -7.74 1.41 -24.09
CA PRO A 29 -8.65 2.26 -23.35
C PRO A 29 -7.84 3.12 -22.35
N LYS A 30 -8.06 4.44 -22.41
CA LYS A 30 -7.57 5.40 -21.40
C LYS A 30 -8.08 4.97 -20.01
N PRO A 31 -7.23 4.86 -18.97
CA PRO A 31 -7.73 4.55 -17.64
C PRO A 31 -8.43 5.78 -17.07
N ALA A 32 -9.77 5.78 -17.10
CA ALA A 32 -10.60 6.65 -16.28
C ALA A 32 -10.52 6.15 -14.83
N VAL A 33 -9.58 6.67 -14.05
CA VAL A 33 -9.54 6.44 -12.61
C VAL A 33 -10.65 7.28 -11.98
N GLN A 34 -11.82 6.68 -11.75
CA GLN A 34 -12.84 7.24 -10.86
C GLN A 34 -12.43 6.93 -9.41
N LEU A 35 -12.01 7.98 -8.70
CA LEU A 35 -11.77 7.92 -7.25
C LEU A 35 -13.10 7.77 -6.50
N PRO A 36 -13.16 6.96 -5.42
CA PRO A 36 -14.39 6.75 -4.66
C PRO A 36 -14.85 8.05 -3.98
N GLY A 37 -16.08 8.46 -4.30
CA GLY A 37 -16.66 9.71 -3.84
C GLY A 37 -16.95 9.72 -2.35
N THR A 38 -16.38 10.68 -1.62
CA THR A 38 -16.78 10.99 -0.25
C THR A 38 -18.07 11.81 -0.28
N LYS A 39 -19.20 11.19 0.08
CA LYS A 39 -20.47 11.88 0.29
C LYS A 39 -20.39 12.72 1.58
N LYS A 40 -19.87 13.95 1.50
CA LYS A 40 -20.07 14.99 2.52
C LYS A 40 -20.40 16.35 1.91
N GLY A 41 -21.70 16.65 1.89
CA GLY A 41 -22.29 17.95 2.19
C GLY A 41 -22.07 19.10 1.20
N LYS A 42 -23.12 19.48 0.47
CA LYS A 42 -23.23 20.76 -0.27
C LYS A 42 -22.78 21.99 0.56
N ALA A 43 -22.93 21.93 1.89
CA ALA A 43 -22.48 22.97 2.82
C ALA A 43 -20.95 23.15 2.87
N LYS A 44 -20.17 22.06 2.75
CA LYS A 44 -18.70 22.13 2.76
C LYS A 44 -18.17 22.80 1.48
N LYS A 45 -18.82 22.53 0.33
CA LYS A 45 -18.50 23.19 -0.95
C LYS A 45 -18.76 24.70 -0.93
N ALA A 46 -19.83 25.15 -0.27
CA ALA A 46 -20.17 26.57 -0.16
C ALA A 46 -19.18 27.34 0.73
N ALA A 47 -18.73 26.74 1.85
CA ALA A 47 -17.74 27.34 2.74
C ALA A 47 -16.37 27.49 2.07
N ILE A 48 -15.92 26.47 1.31
CA ILE A 48 -14.65 26.52 0.57
C ILE A 48 -14.70 27.58 -0.54
N LYS A 49 -15.82 27.71 -1.26
CA LYS A 49 -15.98 28.75 -2.29
C LYS A 49 -15.82 30.16 -1.70
N LYS A 50 -16.37 30.39 -0.50
CA LYS A 50 -16.24 31.68 0.20
C LYS A 50 -14.81 31.96 0.67
N GLN A 51 -14.12 30.97 1.22
CA GLN A 51 -12.70 31.11 1.62
C GLN A 51 -11.79 31.40 0.44
N VAL A 52 -12.00 30.76 -0.72
CA VAL A 52 -11.25 31.02 -1.96
C VAL A 52 -11.52 32.43 -2.52
N GLU A 53 -12.71 32.98 -2.29
CA GLU A 53 -13.05 34.34 -2.69
C GLU A 53 -12.50 35.39 -1.70
N GLU A 54 -12.44 35.09 -0.41
CA GLU A 54 -11.89 35.98 0.64
C GLU A 54 -10.35 36.02 0.66
N GLU A 55 -9.66 34.91 0.43
CA GLU A 55 -8.18 34.85 0.31
C GLU A 55 -7.64 35.66 -0.89
N SER A 56 -8.50 36.18 -1.76
CA SER A 56 -8.11 36.97 -2.93
C SER A 56 -7.98 38.47 -2.67
N LYS A 57 -8.23 38.95 -1.44
CA LYS A 57 -8.37 40.39 -1.16
C LYS A 57 -7.45 41.01 -0.10
N GLU A 58 -6.58 40.28 0.59
CA GLU A 58 -5.63 40.89 1.54
C GLU A 58 -4.22 40.35 1.31
N ASP A 59 -3.34 41.27 0.92
CA ASP A 59 -1.94 41.05 0.50
C ASP A 59 -0.98 41.27 1.69
N GLU A 60 0.29 40.95 1.46
CA GLU A 60 1.48 41.12 2.33
C GLU A 60 1.94 39.85 3.08
N GLY A 61 2.64 38.98 2.33
CA GLY A 61 3.64 38.11 2.96
C GLY A 61 3.83 36.70 2.42
N PHE A 62 3.42 36.38 1.19
CA PHE A 62 4.06 35.37 0.34
C PHE A 62 3.41 35.46 -1.04
N SER A 63 4.17 35.85 -2.07
CA SER A 63 3.63 35.95 -3.43
C SER A 63 3.04 34.60 -3.86
N LEU A 64 1.72 34.59 -3.89
CA LEU A 64 0.82 33.59 -4.40
C LEU A 64 1.28 33.17 -5.81
N LEU A 65 1.70 31.92 -5.98
CA LEU A 65 2.09 31.33 -7.28
C LEU A 65 1.24 31.90 -8.44
N ASP A 66 1.85 32.69 -9.34
CA ASP A 66 1.17 33.13 -10.56
C ASP A 66 1.01 31.94 -11.50
N LEU A 67 -0.14 31.27 -11.39
CA LEU A 67 -0.48 30.11 -12.20
C LEU A 67 -0.80 30.47 -13.66
N GLY A 68 -0.86 31.77 -14.01
CA GLY A 68 -1.17 32.25 -15.36
C GLY A 68 -2.36 31.53 -15.99
N ALA A 69 -2.16 30.98 -17.20
CA ALA A 69 -3.17 30.22 -17.94
C ALA A 69 -3.71 28.96 -17.21
N GLN A 70 -3.05 28.50 -16.15
CA GLN A 70 -3.46 27.33 -15.37
C GLN A 70 -4.44 27.65 -14.24
N ARG A 71 -4.66 28.93 -13.91
CA ARG A 71 -5.50 29.36 -12.77
C ARG A 71 -6.89 28.74 -12.76
N GLN A 72 -7.58 28.76 -13.91
CA GLN A 72 -8.94 28.21 -13.98
C GLN A 72 -8.96 26.69 -13.82
N ARG A 73 -7.95 25.98 -14.34
CA ARG A 73 -7.83 24.52 -14.17
C ARG A 73 -7.59 24.15 -12.71
N TRP A 74 -6.75 24.92 -12.01
CA TRP A 74 -6.51 24.77 -10.58
C TRP A 74 -7.80 24.96 -9.77
N LEU A 75 -8.53 26.07 -9.96
CA LEU A 75 -9.78 26.33 -9.26
C LEU A 75 -10.81 25.21 -9.48
N ASN A 76 -10.92 24.72 -10.71
CA ASN A 76 -11.79 23.60 -11.03
C ASN A 76 -11.37 22.32 -10.31
N PHE A 77 -10.07 22.01 -10.29
CA PHE A 77 -9.52 20.85 -9.60
C PHE A 77 -9.81 20.88 -8.10
N VAL A 78 -9.44 21.97 -7.41
CA VAL A 78 -9.64 22.13 -5.96
C VAL A 78 -11.13 22.04 -5.60
N THR A 79 -12.00 22.66 -6.42
CA THR A 79 -13.45 22.62 -6.23
C THR A 79 -14.04 21.23 -6.45
N GLN A 80 -13.60 20.51 -7.49
CA GLN A 80 -14.07 19.15 -7.78
C GLN A 80 -13.65 18.18 -6.67
N GLN A 81 -12.40 18.27 -6.21
CA GLN A 81 -11.86 17.41 -5.16
C GLN A 81 -12.26 17.85 -3.74
N SER A 82 -12.85 19.05 -3.59
CA SER A 82 -13.24 19.61 -2.29
C SER A 82 -12.08 19.70 -1.29
N LEU A 83 -10.92 20.14 -1.79
CA LEU A 83 -9.66 20.26 -1.04
C LEU A 83 -9.35 21.72 -0.71
N SER A 84 -8.48 21.96 0.26
CA SER A 84 -7.80 23.25 0.41
C SER A 84 -6.68 23.39 -0.63
N THR A 85 -6.14 24.60 -0.82
CA THR A 85 -4.97 24.84 -1.68
C THR A 85 -3.78 23.99 -1.24
N GLU A 86 -3.55 23.87 0.07
CA GLU A 86 -2.49 23.05 0.66
C GLU A 86 -2.71 21.54 0.40
N ASP A 87 -3.93 21.04 0.62
CA ASP A 87 -4.25 19.62 0.40
C ASP A 87 -4.19 19.25 -1.09
N ALA A 88 -4.58 20.18 -1.96
CA ALA A 88 -4.45 20.02 -3.40
C ALA A 88 -2.98 20.00 -3.83
N ALA A 89 -2.12 20.85 -3.27
CA ALA A 89 -0.68 20.83 -3.53
C ALA A 89 -0.04 19.52 -3.04
N LYS A 90 -0.38 19.07 -1.83
CA LYS A 90 0.04 17.77 -1.31
C LYS A 90 -0.41 16.63 -2.21
N LEU A 91 -1.67 16.64 -2.66
CA LEU A 91 -2.19 15.61 -3.57
C LEU A 91 -1.44 15.58 -4.91
N LEU A 92 -1.08 16.74 -5.46
CA LEU A 92 -0.30 16.81 -6.71
C LEU A 92 1.14 16.34 -6.52
N LEU A 93 1.78 16.71 -5.41
CA LEU A 93 3.11 16.24 -5.04
C LEU A 93 3.11 14.72 -4.85
N ASP A 94 2.16 14.19 -4.09
CA ASP A 94 1.97 12.75 -3.91
C ASP A 94 1.71 12.04 -5.24
N SER A 95 0.91 12.64 -6.14
CA SER A 95 0.60 12.06 -7.46
C SER A 95 1.84 11.99 -8.37
N PHE A 96 2.77 12.93 -8.20
CA PHE A 96 4.03 12.94 -8.92
C PHE A 96 5.03 11.95 -8.30
N GLU A 97 5.19 11.98 -6.98
CA GLU A 97 6.16 11.17 -6.23
C GLU A 97 5.76 9.68 -6.17
N TYR A 98 4.45 9.40 -6.12
CA TYR A 98 3.88 8.07 -5.93
C TYR A 98 2.97 7.65 -7.09
N LYS A 99 3.40 7.94 -8.32
CA LYS A 99 2.64 7.60 -9.53
C LYS A 99 2.25 6.11 -9.55
N GLY A 100 0.94 5.85 -9.62
CA GLY A 100 0.38 4.49 -9.64
C GLY A 100 0.19 3.84 -8.28
N LEU A 101 0.47 4.56 -7.18
CA LEU A 101 0.20 4.11 -5.83
C LEU A 101 -1.06 4.77 -5.28
N VAL A 102 -1.63 4.15 -4.26
CA VAL A 102 -2.73 4.70 -3.46
C VAL A 102 -2.30 4.77 -2.01
N LYS A 103 -2.89 5.72 -1.27
CA LYS A 103 -2.68 5.84 0.17
C LYS A 103 -3.56 4.84 0.90
N HIS A 104 -2.95 3.89 1.59
CA HIS A 104 -3.60 3.00 2.53
C HIS A 104 -3.47 3.55 3.95
N SER A 105 -4.55 3.49 4.73
CA SER A 105 -4.50 3.70 6.18
C SER A 105 -4.51 2.35 6.88
N GLY A 106 -3.94 2.29 8.08
CA GLY A 106 -3.94 1.07 8.87
C GLY A 106 -3.50 1.29 10.31
N GLY A 107 -3.48 0.22 11.08
CA GLY A 107 -3.10 0.29 12.47
C GLY A 107 -3.12 -1.04 13.20
N CYS A 108 -2.88 -0.98 14.51
CA CYS A 108 -3.07 -2.14 15.38
C CYS A 108 -4.56 -2.31 15.73
N HIS A 109 -4.91 -3.48 16.27
CA HIS A 109 -6.30 -3.81 16.62
C HIS A 109 -6.95 -2.80 17.57
N CYS A 110 -6.24 -2.39 18.64
CA CYS A 110 -6.77 -1.43 19.62
C CYS A 110 -6.75 0.05 19.14
N GLY A 111 -6.26 0.32 17.93
CA GLY A 111 -6.20 1.68 17.37
C GLY A 111 -5.17 2.62 18.02
N ALA A 112 -4.40 2.14 19.00
CA ALA A 112 -3.38 2.95 19.66
C ALA A 112 -2.19 3.29 18.73
N VAL A 113 -1.91 2.41 17.75
CA VAL A 113 -0.91 2.62 16.69
C VAL A 113 -1.65 2.81 15.37
N ARG A 114 -1.39 3.92 14.66
CA ARG A 114 -1.99 4.24 13.36
C ARG A 114 -0.92 4.72 12.38
N PHE A 115 -1.04 4.36 11.11
CA PHE A 115 -0.10 4.74 10.06
C PHE A 115 -0.81 4.95 8.71
N GLU A 116 -0.08 5.59 7.81
CA GLU A 116 -0.37 5.67 6.38
C GLU A 116 0.78 5.07 5.59
N VAL A 117 0.46 4.46 4.45
CA VAL A 117 1.44 3.90 3.52
C VAL A 117 1.00 4.07 2.07
N TRP A 118 1.92 4.46 1.19
CA TRP A 118 1.67 4.56 -0.24
C TRP A 118 2.16 3.27 -0.93
N ALA A 119 1.22 2.50 -1.48
CA ALA A 119 1.49 1.23 -2.14
C ALA A 119 0.50 0.97 -3.28
N SER A 120 0.76 -0.05 -4.09
CA SER A 120 -0.17 -0.50 -5.13
C SER A 120 -1.47 -1.00 -4.49
N SER A 121 -2.61 -0.73 -5.13
CA SER A 121 -3.88 -1.35 -4.74
C SER A 121 -3.91 -2.86 -5.04
N ASP A 122 -3.06 -3.35 -5.94
CA ASP A 122 -2.75 -4.78 -6.11
C ASP A 122 -1.49 -5.10 -5.30
N LEU A 123 -1.66 -5.68 -4.12
CA LEU A 123 -0.56 -5.91 -3.18
C LEU A 123 0.23 -7.17 -3.54
N HIS A 124 1.55 -7.03 -3.62
CA HIS A 124 2.47 -8.16 -3.66
C HIS A 124 2.96 -8.50 -2.25
N VAL A 125 2.44 -9.60 -1.70
CA VAL A 125 2.64 -10.03 -0.32
C VAL A 125 3.58 -11.24 -0.26
N PHE A 126 4.53 -11.20 0.65
CA PHE A 126 5.42 -12.32 0.94
C PHE A 126 4.93 -13.10 2.15
N ASP A 127 4.93 -14.44 2.04
CA ASP A 127 4.59 -15.38 3.11
C ASP A 127 5.80 -16.25 3.42
N CYS A 128 6.39 -16.07 4.60
CA CYS A 128 7.68 -16.64 4.96
C CYS A 128 7.52 -17.77 5.99
N ASN A 129 8.15 -18.90 5.73
CA ASN A 129 8.04 -20.10 6.58
C ASN A 129 9.09 -20.19 7.72
N CYS A 130 9.85 -19.12 8.03
CA CYS A 130 10.80 -19.16 9.15
C CYS A 130 10.07 -19.24 10.50
N SER A 131 10.77 -19.67 11.54
CA SER A 131 10.17 -20.00 12.85
C SER A 131 9.33 -18.87 13.45
N ILE A 132 9.79 -17.62 13.38
CA ILE A 132 9.04 -16.47 13.89
C ILE A 132 7.85 -16.11 12.98
N CYS A 133 8.02 -16.17 11.66
CA CYS A 133 6.97 -15.78 10.71
C CYS A 133 5.81 -16.78 10.74
N VAL A 134 6.09 -18.07 10.88
CA VAL A 134 5.05 -19.11 11.08
C VAL A 134 4.26 -18.85 12.35
N LYS A 135 4.93 -18.58 13.48
CA LYS A 135 4.27 -18.30 14.77
C LYS A 135 3.42 -17.03 14.74
N LYS A 136 3.86 -16.00 14.00
CA LYS A 136 3.15 -14.72 13.86
C LYS A 136 2.12 -14.69 12.72
N GLN A 137 2.11 -15.70 11.85
CA GLN A 137 1.42 -15.63 10.55
C GLN A 137 1.80 -14.36 9.76
N ASN A 138 3.10 -14.04 9.74
CA ASN A 138 3.63 -12.78 9.24
C ASN A 138 3.68 -12.72 7.70
N ARG A 139 2.51 -12.46 7.10
CA ARG A 139 2.37 -12.05 5.71
C ARG A 139 2.55 -10.56 5.59
N HIS A 140 3.38 -10.10 4.66
CA HIS A 140 3.65 -8.67 4.53
C HIS A 140 4.00 -8.26 3.09
N PHE A 141 3.64 -7.05 2.69
CA PHE A 141 4.22 -6.38 1.53
C PHE A 141 5.27 -5.38 2.00
N ILE A 142 6.23 -5.03 1.15
CA ILE A 142 7.36 -4.17 1.52
C ILE A 142 7.26 -2.84 0.77
N VAL A 143 7.51 -1.75 1.50
CA VAL A 143 7.63 -0.40 0.94
C VAL A 143 8.93 0.27 1.41
N PRO A 144 9.50 1.21 0.63
CA PRO A 144 10.54 2.11 1.10
C PRO A 144 10.05 2.93 2.30
N SER A 145 10.97 3.33 3.19
CA SER A 145 10.65 4.18 4.34
C SER A 145 10.02 5.52 3.95
N SER A 146 10.39 6.09 2.80
CA SER A 146 9.78 7.33 2.27
C SER A 146 8.27 7.20 2.02
N ARG A 147 7.77 5.99 1.78
CA ARG A 147 6.34 5.73 1.53
C ARG A 147 5.55 5.36 2.77
N PHE A 148 6.14 5.45 3.95
CA PHE A 148 5.49 5.09 5.21
C PHE A 148 5.47 6.27 6.18
N LYS A 149 4.34 6.47 6.84
CA LYS A 149 4.17 7.52 7.84
C LYS A 149 3.45 6.99 9.06
N LEU A 150 4.13 7.02 10.21
CA LEU A 150 3.48 6.76 11.50
C LEU A 150 2.67 7.99 11.90
N LEU A 151 1.37 7.80 12.17
CA LEU A 151 0.46 8.87 12.58
C LEU A 151 0.30 8.95 14.10
N LYS A 152 0.32 7.81 14.79
CA LYS A 152 0.07 7.73 16.23
C LYS A 152 0.74 6.49 16.84
N GLY A 153 1.12 6.59 18.11
CA GLY A 153 1.42 5.44 18.97
C GLY A 153 2.89 5.04 19.00
N ALA A 154 3.81 5.97 18.71
CA ALA A 154 5.25 5.71 18.76
C ALA A 154 5.72 5.19 20.13
N ASP A 155 5.17 5.76 21.20
CA ASP A 155 5.34 5.38 22.60
C ASP A 155 4.75 3.99 22.92
N ASN A 156 3.71 3.60 22.19
CA ASN A 156 3.02 2.32 22.36
C ASN A 156 3.58 1.17 21.50
N LEU A 157 4.70 1.40 20.81
CA LEU A 157 5.44 0.38 20.06
C LEU A 157 6.56 -0.21 20.92
N THR A 158 6.74 -1.52 20.80
CA THR A 158 7.92 -2.25 21.31
C THR A 158 8.52 -3.10 20.22
N THR A 159 9.79 -3.45 20.35
CA THR A 159 10.55 -4.15 19.32
C THR A 159 11.22 -5.39 19.87
N TYR A 160 11.04 -6.50 19.18
CA TYR A 160 11.77 -7.73 19.42
C TYR A 160 12.80 -7.98 18.31
N THR A 161 14.04 -8.29 18.68
CA THR A 161 15.11 -8.66 17.74
C THR A 161 15.76 -9.96 18.19
N PHE A 162 16.22 -10.76 17.22
CA PHE A 162 16.93 -12.02 17.48
C PHE A 162 17.85 -12.37 16.30
N ASN A 163 18.62 -13.44 16.43
CA ASN A 163 19.56 -13.91 15.39
C ASN A 163 20.53 -12.79 14.97
N THR A 164 20.46 -12.32 13.72
CA THR A 164 21.33 -11.25 13.21
C THR A 164 20.98 -9.86 13.75
N LYS A 165 19.86 -9.73 14.47
CA LYS A 165 19.30 -8.47 15.00
C LYS A 165 18.99 -7.41 13.93
N LYS A 166 19.04 -7.77 12.64
CA LYS A 166 18.70 -6.88 11.52
C LYS A 166 17.20 -6.67 11.35
N ALA A 167 16.42 -7.73 11.53
CA ALA A 167 14.96 -7.60 11.54
C ALA A 167 14.53 -6.98 12.87
N GLN A 168 13.76 -5.91 12.80
CA GLN A 168 13.15 -5.26 13.95
C GLN A 168 11.66 -5.60 13.96
N HIS A 169 11.26 -6.58 14.78
CA HIS A 169 9.86 -6.98 14.88
C HIS A 169 9.13 -6.03 15.82
N THR A 170 8.64 -4.93 15.27
CA THR A 170 7.91 -3.88 16.01
C THR A 170 6.42 -4.23 16.15
N PHE A 171 5.84 -4.10 17.34
CA PHE A 171 4.41 -4.38 17.56
C PHE A 171 3.84 -3.52 18.69
N CYS A 172 2.51 -3.45 18.75
CA CYS A 172 1.80 -2.68 19.77
C CYS A 172 1.91 -3.35 21.15
N LYS A 173 2.37 -2.61 22.16
CA LYS A 173 2.48 -3.10 23.55
C LYS A 173 1.12 -3.46 24.15
N THR A 174 0.05 -2.75 23.77
CA THR A 174 -1.30 -2.96 24.31
C THR A 174 -1.98 -4.22 23.78
N CYS A 175 -1.93 -4.48 22.47
CA CYS A 175 -2.71 -5.56 21.85
C CYS A 175 -1.86 -6.64 21.15
N GLY A 176 -0.53 -6.51 21.16
CA GLY A 176 0.39 -7.49 20.57
C GLY A 176 0.44 -7.51 19.03
N VAL A 177 -0.43 -6.77 18.34
CA VAL A 177 -0.50 -6.76 16.87
C VAL A 177 0.74 -6.11 16.25
N GLN A 178 1.36 -6.82 15.31
CA GLN A 178 2.44 -6.34 14.44
C GLN A 178 1.84 -5.80 13.14
N SER A 179 1.49 -4.52 13.11
CA SER A 179 0.92 -3.90 11.91
C SER A 179 1.97 -3.57 10.84
N PHE A 180 3.19 -3.31 11.28
CA PHE A 180 4.36 -3.12 10.43
C PHE A 180 5.63 -3.50 11.19
N TYR A 181 6.72 -3.74 10.49
CA TYR A 181 8.03 -4.03 11.08
C TYR A 181 9.16 -3.74 10.09
N THR A 182 10.41 -3.71 10.53
CA THR A 182 11.57 -3.59 9.61
C THR A 182 12.11 -4.99 9.29
N PRO A 183 11.96 -5.48 8.03
CA PRO A 183 12.41 -6.81 7.65
C PRO A 183 13.93 -6.89 7.47
N ARG A 184 14.51 -8.09 7.68
CA ARG A 184 15.95 -8.34 7.46
C ARG A 184 16.39 -8.07 6.02
N SER A 185 15.53 -8.35 5.03
CA SER A 185 15.83 -8.17 3.61
C SER A 185 15.88 -6.71 3.17
N ASN A 186 15.16 -5.83 3.86
CA ASN A 186 14.94 -4.44 3.50
C ASN A 186 15.00 -3.55 4.75
N PRO A 187 16.21 -3.35 5.32
CA PRO A 187 16.39 -2.59 6.56
C PRO A 187 16.08 -1.09 6.41
N ASP A 188 15.99 -0.61 5.18
CA ASP A 188 15.66 0.75 4.75
C ASP A 188 14.16 0.97 4.49
N GLY A 189 13.34 -0.06 4.71
CA GLY A 189 11.90 -0.03 4.47
C GLY A 189 11.10 -0.71 5.57
N TYR A 190 9.79 -0.83 5.31
CA TYR A 190 8.84 -1.46 6.22
C TYR A 190 8.11 -2.60 5.53
N GLY A 191 7.98 -3.72 6.24
CA GLY A 191 7.04 -4.78 5.93
C GLY A 191 5.70 -4.49 6.60
N ILE A 192 4.64 -4.30 5.81
CA ILE A 192 3.30 -3.97 6.29
C ILE A 192 2.42 -5.22 6.27
N SER A 193 1.76 -5.51 7.38
CA SER A 193 0.80 -6.59 7.49
C SER A 193 -0.49 -6.21 6.74
N PRO A 194 -0.89 -6.89 5.66
CA PRO A 194 -2.03 -6.48 4.83
C PRO A 194 -3.36 -6.57 5.59
N HIS A 195 -3.46 -7.47 6.56
CA HIS A 195 -4.64 -7.62 7.44
C HIS A 195 -4.76 -6.50 8.49
N CYS A 196 -3.78 -5.59 8.58
CA CYS A 196 -3.82 -4.41 9.44
C CYS A 196 -4.14 -3.12 8.68
N LEU A 197 -4.42 -3.21 7.38
CA LEU A 197 -4.93 -2.09 6.58
C LEU A 197 -6.43 -1.93 6.85
N ASP A 198 -6.90 -0.69 6.85
CA ASP A 198 -8.32 -0.39 6.85
C ASP A 198 -8.93 -0.76 5.48
N GLU A 199 -10.23 -1.05 5.47
CA GLU A 199 -10.95 -1.43 4.25
C GLU A 199 -11.03 -0.29 3.22
N GLY A 200 -11.10 -0.66 1.94
CA GLY A 200 -11.53 0.23 0.85
C GLY A 200 -10.47 0.60 -0.19
N THR A 201 -9.19 0.32 0.04
CA THR A 201 -8.10 0.71 -0.90
C THR A 201 -7.38 -0.47 -1.55
N VAL A 202 -7.48 -1.68 -0.96
CA VAL A 202 -6.92 -2.91 -1.52
C VAL A 202 -7.88 -3.49 -2.56
N ARG A 203 -7.38 -3.75 -3.77
CA ARG A 203 -8.12 -4.39 -4.87
C ARG A 203 -7.83 -5.88 -4.98
N SER A 204 -6.56 -6.26 -4.91
CA SER A 204 -6.15 -7.66 -5.01
C SER A 204 -4.89 -7.94 -4.18
N ILE A 205 -4.65 -9.21 -3.86
CA ILE A 205 -3.47 -9.66 -3.13
C ILE A 205 -2.88 -10.86 -3.87
N HIS A 206 -1.63 -10.73 -4.34
CA HIS A 206 -0.81 -11.82 -4.83
C HIS A 206 0.17 -12.25 -3.74
N VAL A 207 0.23 -13.54 -3.42
CA VAL A 207 1.10 -14.08 -2.37
C VAL A 207 2.25 -14.88 -2.96
N GLU A 208 3.49 -14.44 -2.70
CA GLU A 208 4.72 -15.16 -3.01
C GLU A 208 5.26 -15.85 -1.76
N GLN A 209 5.57 -17.15 -1.87
CA GLN A 209 6.10 -17.94 -0.76
C GLN A 209 7.62 -17.79 -0.67
N ILE A 210 8.15 -17.63 0.55
CA ILE A 210 9.59 -17.51 0.83
C ILE A 210 10.02 -18.62 1.79
N ASN A 211 11.06 -19.38 1.40
CA ASN A 211 11.68 -20.37 2.27
C ASN A 211 12.66 -19.72 3.26
N GLY A 212 12.11 -19.12 4.32
CA GLY A 212 12.90 -18.50 5.38
C GLY A 212 13.65 -19.48 6.29
N LYS A 213 13.39 -20.79 6.22
CA LYS A 213 14.22 -21.81 6.89
C LYS A 213 15.61 -21.92 6.25
N GLU A 214 15.70 -21.70 4.94
CA GLU A 214 16.94 -21.70 4.16
C GLU A 214 17.27 -20.28 3.64
N TRP A 215 17.27 -19.30 4.55
CA TRP A 215 17.33 -17.87 4.21
C TRP A 215 18.43 -17.51 3.19
N GLU A 216 19.67 -17.96 3.41
CA GLU A 216 20.79 -17.58 2.53
C GLU A 216 20.63 -18.10 1.10
N LYS A 217 19.96 -19.24 0.92
CA LYS A 217 19.63 -19.80 -0.39
C LYS A 217 18.45 -19.06 -1.01
N ALA A 218 17.38 -18.87 -0.23
CA ALA A 218 16.19 -18.13 -0.67
C ALA A 218 16.55 -16.71 -1.16
N MET A 219 17.47 -16.02 -0.50
CA MET A 219 17.90 -14.66 -0.90
C MET A 219 18.79 -14.60 -2.16
N LYS A 220 19.32 -15.73 -2.62
CA LYS A 220 20.00 -15.85 -3.91
C LYS A 220 19.01 -16.13 -5.05
N GLU A 221 17.99 -16.93 -4.77
CA GLU A 221 16.98 -17.39 -5.73
C GLU A 221 15.86 -16.35 -5.93
N HIS A 222 15.37 -15.73 -4.85
CA HIS A 222 14.32 -14.71 -4.87
C HIS A 222 14.91 -13.30 -4.98
N LYS A 223 15.18 -12.85 -6.21
CA LYS A 223 15.69 -11.49 -6.47
C LYS A 223 14.64 -10.38 -6.30
N THR A 224 13.36 -10.74 -6.32
CA THR A 224 12.22 -9.80 -6.27
C THR A 224 12.17 -9.05 -4.93
N ILE A 225 12.26 -9.76 -3.81
CA ILE A 225 12.10 -9.16 -2.46
C ILE A 225 13.16 -8.10 -2.13
N ARG A 226 14.41 -8.25 -2.61
CA ARG A 226 15.53 -7.34 -2.30
C ARG A 226 15.36 -5.95 -2.88
N ASN A 227 14.56 -5.81 -3.92
CA ASN A 227 14.38 -4.54 -4.62
C ASN A 227 13.12 -3.80 -4.16
N MET A 228 12.28 -4.41 -3.30
CA MET A 228 10.99 -3.83 -2.91
C MET A 228 11.09 -2.53 -2.10
N SER A 229 12.21 -2.29 -1.40
CA SER A 229 12.45 -1.03 -0.67
C SER A 229 13.31 -0.03 -1.44
N LYS A 230 13.79 -0.39 -2.64
CA LYS A 230 14.53 0.55 -3.47
C LYS A 230 13.53 1.49 -4.16
N SER A 231 13.74 2.78 -3.96
CA SER A 231 13.02 3.88 -4.61
C SER A 231 13.17 3.85 -6.12
#